data_AF-A0A3D5WLN6-F1
#
_entry.id   AF-A0A3D5WLN6-F1
#
_cell.length_a   1.000
_cell.length_b   1.000
_cell.length_c   1.000
_cell.angle_alpha   90.00
_cell.angle_beta   90.00
_cell.angle_gamma   90.00
#
_symmetry.space_group_name_H-M   'P 1'
#
loop_
_entity.id
_entity.type
_entity.pdbx_description
1 polymer ?
#
loop_
_entity_poly.entity_id
_entity_poly.type
_entity_poly.pdbx_seq_one_letter_code
_entity_poly.pdbx_strand_id
1 'polypeptide(L)'
;MALELYKRALNSATFEAAKYILPRVTSSLRGMKKSDVVLELYVELNELYGESIVDNVLLTSVAAAYCDRSMFDDARRCVEKALEMSNGVPSQELSLVIDRVNRDKNYEEKTKHINIKA
;
A
#
# COMPACT_ATOMS: atom_id res chain seq x y z
N MET A 1 -7.80 8.82 19.31
CA MET A 1 -9.21 8.37 19.34
C MET A 1 -9.58 7.56 18.10
N ALA A 2 -9.48 8.08 16.86
CA ALA A 2 -9.88 7.33 15.65
C ALA A 2 -9.10 6.02 15.41
N LEU A 3 -7.77 6.02 15.54
CA LEU A 3 -6.95 4.81 15.37
C LEU A 3 -7.30 3.69 16.36
N GLU A 4 -7.50 4.05 17.63
CA GLU A 4 -7.88 3.10 18.69
C GLU A 4 -9.24 2.45 18.41
N LEU A 5 -10.20 3.25 17.91
CA LEU A 5 -11.50 2.74 17.49
C LEU A 5 -11.38 1.79 16.29
N TYR A 6 -10.50 2.07 15.34
CA TYR A 6 -10.26 1.18 14.21
C TYR A 6 -9.60 -0.14 14.63
N LYS A 7 -8.59 -0.11 15.51
CA LYS A 7 -7.97 -1.33 16.05
C LYS A 7 -8.99 -2.18 16.79
N ARG A 8 -9.82 -1.57 17.64
CA ARG A 8 -10.93 -2.27 18.33
C ARG A 8 -11.95 -2.85 17.36
N ALA A 9 -12.33 -2.09 16.34
CA ALA A 9 -13.27 -2.56 15.33
C ALA A 9 -12.72 -3.79 14.60
N LEU A 10 -11.46 -3.75 14.14
CA LEU A 10 -10.81 -4.87 13.44
C LEU A 10 -10.67 -6.11 14.33
N ASN A 11 -10.30 -5.94 15.60
CA ASN A 11 -10.20 -7.06 16.54
C ASN A 11 -11.55 -7.76 16.82
N SER A 12 -12.66 -7.05 16.61
CA SER A 12 -14.02 -7.58 16.79
C SER A 12 -14.74 -7.90 15.47
N ALA A 13 -14.11 -7.60 14.32
CA ALA A 13 -14.73 -7.70 13.01
C ALA A 13 -14.73 -9.15 12.51
N THR A 14 -15.79 -9.52 11.82
CA THR A 14 -15.74 -10.67 10.92
C THR A 14 -14.80 -10.36 9.76
N PHE A 15 -14.26 -11.41 9.13
CA PHE A 15 -13.42 -11.28 7.94
C PHE A 15 -14.03 -10.35 6.87
N GLU A 16 -15.32 -10.52 6.58
CA GLU A 16 -16.02 -9.70 5.57
C GLU A 16 -16.14 -8.23 6.00
N ALA A 17 -16.42 -7.97 7.28
CA ALA A 17 -16.47 -6.62 7.80
C ALA A 17 -15.09 -5.95 7.75
N ALA A 18 -14.03 -6.68 8.09
CA ALA A 18 -12.66 -6.20 7.98
C ALA A 18 -12.34 -5.81 6.53
N LYS A 19 -12.59 -6.70 5.57
CA LYS A 19 -12.34 -6.46 4.15
C LYS A 19 -13.00 -5.17 3.63
N TYR A 20 -14.24 -4.88 4.07
CA TYR A 20 -14.95 -3.67 3.68
C TYR A 20 -14.38 -2.38 4.32
N ILE A 21 -13.93 -2.46 5.57
CA ILE A 21 -13.50 -1.29 6.37
C ILE A 21 -12.04 -0.91 6.07
N LEU A 22 -11.18 -1.90 5.80
CA LEU A 22 -9.73 -1.75 5.71
C LEU A 22 -9.24 -0.72 4.68
N PRO A 23 -9.76 -0.67 3.43
CA PRO A 23 -9.35 0.36 2.48
C PRO A 23 -9.63 1.78 2.98
N ARG A 24 -10.73 1.98 3.70
CA ARG A 24 -11.08 3.29 4.26
C ARG A 24 -10.18 3.68 5.43
N VAL A 25 -9.86 2.72 6.28
CA VAL A 25 -8.96 2.92 7.42
C VAL A 25 -7.56 3.27 6.93
N THR A 26 -7.01 2.47 6.02
CA THR A 26 -5.66 2.68 5.49
C THR A 26 -5.54 4.01 4.74
N SER A 27 -6.53 4.36 3.92
CA SER A 27 -6.59 5.67 3.26
C SER A 27 -6.62 6.83 4.26
N SER A 28 -7.46 6.74 5.30
CA SER A 28 -7.57 7.78 6.34
C SER A 28 -6.26 7.94 7.12
N LEU A 29 -5.62 6.84 7.50
CA LEU A 29 -4.35 6.86 8.23
C LEU A 29 -3.23 7.49 7.38
N ARG A 30 -3.19 7.21 6.07
CA ARG A 30 -2.27 7.88 5.15
C ARG A 30 -2.52 9.39 5.07
N GLY A 31 -3.79 9.81 4.99
CA GLY A 31 -4.16 11.24 5.04
C GLY A 31 -3.68 11.95 6.31
N MET A 32 -3.59 11.21 7.42
CA MET A 32 -3.03 11.68 8.70
C MET A 32 -1.50 11.57 8.79
N LYS A 33 -0.80 11.26 7.69
CA LYS A 33 0.65 11.02 7.62
C LYS A 33 1.13 9.87 8.52
N LYS A 34 0.27 8.88 8.77
CA LYS A 34 0.59 7.70 9.60
C LYS A 34 0.86 6.48 8.73
N SER A 35 1.73 6.63 7.75
CA SER A 35 2.03 5.55 6.79
C SER A 35 2.69 4.35 7.48
N ASP A 36 3.51 4.54 8.51
CA ASP A 36 4.07 3.42 9.30
C ASP A 36 2.97 2.54 9.93
N VAL A 37 1.94 3.17 10.48
CA VAL A 37 0.80 2.45 11.10
C VAL A 37 0.00 1.65 10.06
N VAL A 38 -0.05 2.12 8.82
CA VAL A 38 -0.69 1.37 7.71
C VAL A 38 0.09 0.11 7.39
N LEU A 39 1.42 0.19 7.41
CA LEU A 39 2.30 -0.95 7.14
C LEU A 39 2.25 -1.97 8.29
N GLU A 40 2.30 -1.52 9.55
CA GLU A 40 2.08 -2.37 10.73
C GLU A 40 0.74 -3.11 10.63
N LEU A 41 -0.33 -2.38 10.32
CA LEU A 41 -1.66 -2.96 10.19
C LEU A 41 -1.73 -3.99 9.05
N TYR A 42 -1.06 -3.73 7.92
CA TYR A 42 -1.02 -4.67 6.81
C TYR A 42 -0.34 -5.99 7.20
N VAL A 43 0.75 -5.92 7.96
CA VAL A 43 1.44 -7.11 8.50
C VAL A 43 0.52 -7.88 9.44
N GLU A 44 -0.07 -7.21 10.43
CA GLU A 44 -1.00 -7.83 11.39
C GLU A 44 -2.16 -8.56 10.70
N LEU A 45 -2.75 -7.96 9.66
CA LEU A 45 -3.87 -8.54 8.93
C LEU A 45 -3.47 -9.73 8.06
N ASN A 46 -2.29 -9.66 7.44
CA ASN A 46 -1.77 -10.78 6.67
C ASN A 46 -1.42 -11.97 7.57
N GLU A 47 -1.00 -11.74 8.81
CA GLU A 47 -0.83 -12.80 9.81
C GLU A 47 -2.16 -13.42 10.23
N LEU A 48 -3.21 -12.62 10.42
CA LEU A 48 -4.52 -13.08 10.89
C LEU A 48 -5.33 -13.81 9.83
N TYR A 49 -5.31 -13.31 8.59
CA TYR A 49 -6.22 -13.74 7.52
C TYR A 49 -5.50 -14.26 6.27
N GLY A 50 -4.17 -14.18 6.22
CA GLY A 50 -3.40 -14.53 5.03
C GLY A 50 -3.75 -13.67 3.82
N GLU A 51 -3.55 -14.21 2.62
CA GLU A 51 -3.79 -13.48 1.38
C GLU A 51 -5.27 -13.17 1.10
N SER A 52 -6.20 -13.81 1.82
CA SER A 52 -7.64 -13.68 1.57
C SER A 52 -8.20 -12.29 1.85
N ILE A 53 -7.59 -11.57 2.81
CA ILE A 53 -7.99 -10.21 3.20
C ILE A 53 -7.55 -9.16 2.19
N VAL A 54 -6.61 -9.51 1.32
CA VAL A 54 -6.01 -8.60 0.35
C VAL A 54 -6.95 -8.40 -0.83
N ASP A 55 -7.13 -7.14 -1.23
CA ASP A 55 -7.77 -6.75 -2.47
C ASP A 55 -6.98 -5.63 -3.17
N ASN A 56 -7.38 -5.29 -4.40
CA ASN A 56 -6.67 -4.27 -5.18
C ASN A 56 -6.71 -2.88 -4.53
N VAL A 57 -7.75 -2.53 -3.77
CA VAL A 57 -7.92 -1.21 -3.15
C VAL A 57 -7.02 -1.09 -1.92
N LEU A 58 -6.96 -2.15 -1.11
CA LEU A 58 -6.04 -2.26 0.02
C LEU A 58 -4.59 -2.23 -0.46
N LEU A 59 -4.24 -3.03 -1.47
CA LEU A 59 -2.88 -3.04 -2.04
C LEU A 59 -2.48 -1.68 -2.61
N THR A 60 -3.40 -0.98 -3.27
CA THR A 60 -3.14 0.38 -3.75
C THR A 60 -2.81 1.33 -2.59
N SER A 61 -3.55 1.23 -1.48
CA SER A 61 -3.32 2.05 -0.28
C SER A 61 -2.00 1.70 0.40
N VAL A 62 -1.67 0.41 0.51
CA VAL A 62 -0.40 -0.06 1.09
C VAL A 62 0.80 0.33 0.22
N ALA A 63 0.70 0.16 -1.10
CA ALA A 63 1.73 0.62 -2.05
C ALA A 63 2.01 2.12 -1.90
N ALA A 64 0.94 2.91 -1.75
CA ALA A 64 1.07 4.33 -1.52
C ALA A 64 1.73 4.66 -0.17
N ALA A 65 1.48 3.87 0.89
CA ALA A 65 2.16 4.00 2.17
C ALA A 65 3.66 3.68 2.06
N TYR A 66 4.03 2.61 1.34
CA TYR A 66 5.44 2.31 1.04
C TYR A 66 6.12 3.45 0.28
N CYS A 67 5.44 4.04 -0.71
CA CYS A 67 5.95 5.22 -1.42
C CYS A 67 6.13 6.44 -0.48
N ASP A 68 5.29 6.61 0.54
CA ASP A 68 5.44 7.69 1.53
C ASP A 68 6.71 7.49 2.40
N ARG A 69 7.22 6.27 2.45
CA ARG A 69 8.44 5.88 3.18
C ARG A 69 9.64 5.62 2.27
N SER A 70 9.53 5.97 0.99
CA SER A 70 10.57 5.73 -0.02
C SER A 70 10.97 4.25 -0.18
N MET A 71 10.11 3.32 0.21
CA MET A 71 10.30 1.89 0.06
C MET A 71 9.74 1.44 -1.29
N PHE A 72 10.37 1.88 -2.38
CA PHE A 72 9.79 1.76 -3.72
C PHE A 72 9.75 0.34 -4.27
N ASP A 73 10.63 -0.55 -3.82
CA ASP A 73 10.58 -1.96 -4.21
C ASP A 73 9.37 -2.69 -3.62
N ASP A 74 9.05 -2.44 -2.35
CA ASP A 74 7.85 -3.01 -1.71
C ASP A 74 6.57 -2.41 -2.28
N ALA A 75 6.60 -1.10 -2.58
CA ALA A 75 5.52 -0.44 -3.30
C ALA A 75 5.27 -1.10 -4.67
N ARG A 76 6.33 -1.44 -5.41
CA ARG A 76 6.24 -2.08 -6.73
C ARG A 76 5.58 -3.46 -6.65
N ARG A 77 5.96 -4.29 -5.68
CA ARG A 77 5.33 -5.61 -5.47
C ARG A 77 3.83 -5.48 -5.19
N CYS A 78 3.45 -4.48 -4.41
CA CYS A 78 2.04 -4.21 -4.12
C CYS A 78 1.28 -3.73 -5.37
N VAL A 79 1.89 -2.89 -6.20
CA VAL A 79 1.32 -2.43 -7.48
C VAL A 79 1.13 -3.60 -8.45
N GLU A 80 2.14 -4.47 -8.59
CA GLU A 80 2.08 -5.65 -9.46
C GLU A 80 0.92 -6.57 -9.06
N LYS A 81 0.82 -6.91 -7.77
CA LYS A 81 -0.28 -7.73 -7.25
C LYS A 81 -1.64 -7.05 -7.42
N ALA A 82 -1.73 -5.73 -7.21
CA ALA A 82 -2.98 -4.99 -7.42
C ALA A 82 -3.44 -5.01 -8.89
N LEU A 83 -2.50 -4.89 -9.83
CA LEU A 83 -2.75 -4.97 -11.27
C LEU A 83 -3.19 -6.38 -11.69
N GLU A 84 -2.55 -7.42 -11.16
CA GLU A 84 -2.97 -8.80 -11.42
C GLU A 84 -4.44 -9.01 -11.00
N MET A 85 -4.83 -8.51 -9.83
CA MET A 85 -6.20 -8.59 -9.32
C MET A 85 -7.20 -7.74 -10.13
N SER A 86 -6.74 -6.73 -10.87
CA SER A 86 -7.57 -5.88 -11.71
C SER A 86 -7.47 -6.20 -13.21
N ASN A 87 -6.94 -7.37 -13.56
CA ASN A 87 -6.72 -7.81 -14.95
C ASN A 87 -5.91 -6.79 -15.77
N GLY A 88 -4.93 -6.14 -15.13
CA GLY A 88 -4.05 -5.15 -15.74
C GLY A 88 -4.68 -3.77 -15.94
N VAL A 89 -5.92 -3.54 -15.49
CA VAL A 89 -6.60 -2.24 -15.63
C VAL A 89 -6.48 -1.48 -14.31
N PRO A 90 -5.65 -0.42 -14.22
CA PRO A 90 -5.50 0.31 -12.97
C PRO A 90 -6.67 1.24 -12.69
N SER A 91 -7.02 1.40 -11.41
CA SER A 91 -7.84 2.54 -10.98
C SER A 91 -7.07 3.85 -11.13
N GLN A 92 -7.77 4.98 -11.00
CA GLN A 92 -7.12 6.29 -10.98
C GLN A 92 -6.10 6.39 -9.84
N GLU A 93 -6.46 5.93 -8.64
CA GLU A 93 -5.57 5.90 -7.48
C GLU A 93 -4.36 5.01 -7.73
N LEU A 94 -4.54 3.82 -8.29
CA LEU A 94 -3.43 2.91 -8.59
C LEU A 94 -2.49 3.53 -9.64
N SER A 95 -3.03 4.22 -10.64
CA SER A 95 -2.25 4.92 -11.66
C SER A 95 -1.34 5.99 -11.05
N LEU A 96 -1.86 6.78 -10.10
CA LEU A 96 -1.07 7.78 -9.38
C LEU A 96 0.06 7.15 -8.55
N VAL A 97 -0.15 5.95 -8.01
CA VAL A 97 0.89 5.21 -7.27
C VAL A 97 1.93 4.64 -8.24
N ILE A 98 1.52 4.08 -9.38
CA ILE A 98 2.41 3.63 -10.45
C ILE A 98 3.36 4.77 -10.88
N ASP A 99 2.83 5.97 -11.09
CA ASP A 99 3.64 7.14 -11.46
C ASP A 99 4.70 7.48 -10.39
N ARG A 100 4.36 7.36 -9.10
CA ARG A 100 5.31 7.58 -8.00
C ARG A 100 6.44 6.55 -8.03
N VAL A 101 6.11 5.27 -8.19
CA VAL A 101 7.09 4.17 -8.25
C VAL A 101 8.02 4.30 -9.47
N ASN A 102 7.47 4.68 -10.63
CA ASN A 102 8.25 4.82 -11.86
C ASN A 102 9.19 6.02 -11.83
N ARG A 103 8.80 7.13 -11.16
CA ARG A 103 9.69 8.29 -11.00
C ARG A 103 10.96 7.94 -10.25
N ASP A 104 10.87 7.09 -9.22
CA ASP A 104 12.02 6.64 -8.45
C ASP A 104 12.94 5.72 -9.28
N LYS A 105 12.38 4.74 -9.99
CA LYS A 105 13.16 3.87 -10.90
C LYS A 105 13.97 4.69 -11.91
N ASN A 106 13.35 5.69 -12.52
CA ASN A 106 14.02 6.59 -13.47
C ASN A 106 15.12 7.43 -12.79
N TYR A 107 14.98 7.76 -11.50
CA TYR A 107 16.01 8.44 -10.72
C TYR A 107 17.21 7.52 -10.43
N GLU A 108 16.97 6.27 -10.06
CA GLU A 108 18.03 5.28 -9.86
C GLU A 108 18.82 4.99 -11.14
N GLU A 109 18.15 4.82 -12.28
CA GLU A 109 18.81 4.58 -13.57
C GLU A 109 19.69 5.78 -13.98
N LYS A 110 19.18 7.01 -13.82
CA LYS A 110 19.95 8.23 -14.09
C LYS A 110 21.19 8.36 -13.20
N THR A 111 21.06 8.08 -11.91
CA THR A 111 22.17 8.20 -10.95
C THR A 111 23.22 7.11 -11.13
N LYS A 112 22.82 5.88 -11.51
CA LYS A 112 23.75 4.81 -11.93
C LYS A 112 24.64 5.26 -13.08
N HIS A 113 24.09 5.91 -14.11
CA HIS A 113 24.89 6.37 -15.26
C HIS A 113 25.84 7.53 -14.96
N ILE A 114 25.56 8.34 -13.94
CA ILE A 114 26.43 9.45 -13.53
C ILE A 114 27.65 8.92 -12.75
N ASN A 115 27.46 7.93 -11.87
CA ASN A 115 28.52 7.41 -11.01
C ASN A 115 29.51 6.46 -11.70
N ILE A 116 29.26 6.04 -12.94
CA ILE A 116 30.18 5.17 -13.72
C ILE A 116 31.20 6.02 -14.52
N LYS A 117 31.04 7.35 -14.57
CA LYS A 117 31.93 8.27 -15.32
C LYS A 117 32.88 9.08 -14.42
N ALA A 118 32.99 8.75 -13.13
CA ALA A 118 33.89 9.40 -12.17
C ALA A 118 35.14 8.55 -11.90
#